data_AF-A0A930TY80-F1
#
_entry.id   AF-A0A930TY80-F1
#
_cell.length_a   1.000
_cell.length_b   1.000
_cell.length_c   1.000
_cell.angle_alpha   90.00
_cell.angle_beta   90.00
_cell.angle_gamma   90.00
#
_symmetry.space_group_name_H-M   'P 1'
#
loop_
_entity.id
_entity.type
_entity.pdbx_description
1 polymer ?
#
loop_
_entity_poly.entity_id
_entity_poly.type
_entity_poly.pdbx_seq_one_letter_code
_entity_poly.pdbx_strand_id
1 'polypeptide(L)'
;MAKTKGAKGGNPTPVQTEAFKSQIKPSAADVDEPLAKKPLAVKLPASHDAIVRAMDNKQAFVRAAVREKLERDGWISRRYP
;
A
#
# COMPACT_ATOMS: atom_id res chain seq x y z
N MET A 1 -16.18 37.15 2.82
CA MET A 1 -16.86 35.88 2.47
C MET A 1 -15.80 34.83 2.19
N ALA A 2 -15.80 33.72 2.93
CA ALA A 2 -15.02 32.51 2.63
C ALA A 2 -15.80 31.32 3.22
N LYS A 3 -16.16 30.33 2.40
CA LYS A 3 -16.76 29.08 2.89
C LYS A 3 -15.62 28.10 3.16
N THR A 4 -15.45 27.59 4.38
CA THR A 4 -14.33 26.70 4.71
C THR A 4 -14.77 25.41 5.41
N LYS A 5 -14.26 24.31 4.85
CA LYS A 5 -14.36 22.88 5.13
C LYS A 5 -14.75 22.46 6.56
N GLY A 6 -15.79 21.61 6.65
CA GLY A 6 -16.23 20.94 7.88
C GLY A 6 -17.72 21.15 8.12
N ALA A 7 -18.55 20.16 7.81
CA ALA A 7 -19.99 20.22 8.09
C ALA A 7 -20.26 20.35 9.60
N LYS A 8 -21.42 20.94 9.96
CA LYS A 8 -21.88 21.10 11.35
C LYS A 8 -21.73 19.77 12.12
N GLY A 9 -20.79 19.72 13.07
CA GLY A 9 -20.54 18.58 13.95
C GLY A 9 -19.10 18.02 13.95
N GLY A 10 -18.24 18.41 13.00
CA GLY A 10 -16.83 18.00 13.01
C GLY A 10 -15.95 18.91 13.87
N ASN A 11 -14.92 18.34 14.53
CA ASN A 11 -13.91 19.12 15.27
C ASN A 11 -13.26 20.15 14.32
N PRO A 12 -13.39 21.47 14.57
CA PRO A 12 -12.89 22.53 13.68
C PRO A 12 -11.36 22.57 13.59
N THR A 13 -10.67 21.94 14.54
CA THR A 13 -9.21 21.81 14.59
C THR A 13 -8.84 20.35 14.85
N PRO A 14 -8.84 19.49 13.82
CA PRO A 14 -8.43 18.10 13.99
C PRO A 14 -6.95 18.05 14.37
N VAL A 15 -6.67 17.78 15.65
CA VAL A 15 -5.31 17.53 16.13
C VAL A 15 -5.01 16.05 15.92
N GLN A 16 -4.04 15.75 15.05
CA GLN A 16 -3.51 14.40 14.91
C GLN A 16 -2.64 14.08 16.13
N THR A 17 -3.12 13.20 17.00
CA THR A 17 -2.37 12.76 18.19
C THR A 17 -1.11 11.99 17.79
N GLU A 18 -0.10 11.96 18.67
CA GLU A 18 1.11 11.15 18.43
C GLU A 18 0.78 9.65 18.31
N ALA A 19 -0.22 9.18 19.06
CA ALA A 19 -0.76 7.83 18.94
C ALA A 19 -1.37 7.54 17.55
N PHE A 20 -1.98 8.53 16.89
CA PHE A 20 -2.46 8.39 15.52
C PHE A 20 -1.30 8.37 14.52
N LYS A 21 -0.31 9.25 14.72
CA LYS A 21 0.89 9.31 13.86
C LYS A 21 1.73 8.04 13.94
N SER A 22 1.82 7.40 15.10
CA SER A 22 2.56 6.13 15.26
C SER A 22 1.85 4.94 14.60
N GLN A 23 0.54 5.03 14.36
CA GLN A 23 -0.21 4.05 13.56
C GLN A 23 0.04 4.21 12.05
N ILE A 24 0.59 5.35 11.61
CA ILE A 24 0.99 5.56 10.22
C ILE A 24 2.27 4.76 9.98
N LYS A 25 2.12 3.51 9.52
CA LYS A 25 3.24 2.66 9.17
C LYS A 25 4.03 3.28 8.01
N PRO A 26 5.38 3.24 8.03
CA PRO A 26 6.19 3.72 6.92
C PRO A 26 5.79 3.03 5.62
N SER A 27 5.78 3.77 4.52
CA SER A 27 5.43 3.24 3.21
C SER A 27 6.47 2.19 2.81
N ALA A 28 6.06 0.92 2.76
CA ALA A 28 6.75 -0.17 2.07
C ALA A 28 8.29 -0.14 2.19
N ALA A 29 8.80 -0.44 3.39
CA ALA A 29 10.24 -0.56 3.65
C ALA A 29 10.92 -1.68 2.83
N ASP A 30 10.15 -2.47 2.07
CA ASP A 30 10.60 -3.56 1.21
C ASP A 30 11.01 -3.12 -0.21
N VAL A 31 10.90 -1.83 -0.56
CA VAL A 31 11.23 -1.34 -1.91
C VAL A 31 12.13 -0.11 -1.89
N ASP A 32 13.11 -0.08 -2.80
CA ASP A 32 14.05 1.04 -2.96
C ASP A 32 13.52 2.15 -3.88
N GLU A 33 12.49 1.84 -4.66
CA GLU A 33 11.88 2.75 -5.64
C GLU A 33 10.53 3.29 -5.16
N PRO A 34 10.15 4.51 -5.58
CA PRO A 34 8.86 5.10 -5.22
C PRO A 34 7.70 4.25 -5.75
N LEU A 35 6.70 4.01 -4.89
CA LEU A 35 5.49 3.30 -5.28
C LEU A 35 4.64 4.10 -6.28
N ALA A 36 3.93 3.39 -7.16
CA ALA A 36 2.99 3.99 -8.09
C ALA A 36 1.86 4.75 -7.35
N LYS A 37 1.44 5.89 -7.91
CA LYS A 37 0.40 6.76 -7.31
C LYS A 37 -0.96 6.08 -7.13
N LYS A 38 -1.31 5.15 -8.02
CA LYS A 38 -2.56 4.38 -7.95
C LYS A 38 -2.21 2.90 -7.78
N PRO A 39 -2.79 2.20 -6.79
CA PRO A 39 -2.54 0.78 -6.61
C PRO A 39 -3.14 -0.01 -7.77
N LEU A 40 -2.39 -0.99 -8.26
CA LEU A 40 -2.92 -2.02 -9.14
C LEU A 40 -3.66 -3.06 -8.28
N ALA A 41 -4.94 -3.28 -8.54
CA ALA A 41 -5.77 -4.22 -7.80
C ALA A 41 -6.49 -5.16 -8.78
N VAL A 42 -6.51 -6.46 -8.45
CA VAL A 42 -7.18 -7.51 -9.22
C VAL A 42 -8.00 -8.40 -8.29
N LYS A 43 -9.08 -8.99 -8.80
CA LYS A 43 -9.83 -10.01 -8.06
C LYS A 43 -9.11 -11.35 -8.20
N LEU A 44 -8.83 -11.98 -7.07
CA LEU A 44 -8.30 -13.34 -7.02
C LEU A 44 -9.44 -14.35 -6.85
N PRO A 45 -9.26 -15.62 -7.26
CA PRO A 45 -10.17 -16.69 -6.85
C PRO A 45 -10.23 -16.76 -5.32
N ALA A 46 -11.41 -17.06 -4.78
CA ALA A 46 -11.71 -16.91 -3.35
C ALA A 46 -10.72 -17.67 -2.44
N SER A 47 -10.30 -18.88 -2.84
CA SER A 47 -9.32 -19.67 -2.08
C SER A 47 -7.96 -18.98 -1.99
N HIS A 48 -7.47 -18.37 -3.07
CA HIS A 48 -6.20 -17.64 -3.09
C HIS A 48 -6.30 -16.33 -2.31
N ASP A 49 -7.42 -15.60 -2.44
CA ASP A 49 -7.66 -14.37 -1.69
C ASP A 49 -7.63 -14.61 -0.18
N ALA A 50 -8.26 -15.69 0.29
CA ALA A 50 -8.24 -16.07 1.70
C ALA A 50 -6.82 -16.32 2.22
N ILE A 51 -6.00 -17.06 1.46
CA ILE A 51 -4.60 -17.34 1.79
C ILE A 51 -3.78 -16.05 1.87
N VAL A 52 -3.86 -15.21 0.84
CA VAL A 52 -3.09 -13.95 0.78
C VAL A 52 -3.53 -12.99 1.89
N ARG A 53 -4.81 -12.92 2.22
CA ARG A 53 -5.32 -12.04 3.29
C ARG A 53 -4.81 -12.42 4.67
N ALA A 54 -4.64 -13.71 4.92
CA ALA A 54 -4.15 -14.24 6.19
C ALA A 54 -2.65 -13.99 6.44
N MET A 55 -1.89 -13.55 5.42
CA MET A 55 -0.47 -13.25 5.57
C MET A 55 -0.23 -11.88 6.25
N ASP A 56 0.71 -11.86 7.21
CA ASP A 56 1.09 -10.64 7.95
C ASP A 56 1.72 -9.58 7.03
N ASN A 57 2.50 -9.99 6.04
CA ASN A 57 3.16 -9.10 5.08
C ASN A 57 2.75 -9.37 3.62
N LYS A 58 1.44 -9.49 3.39
CA LYS A 58 0.87 -9.81 2.07
C LYS A 58 1.31 -8.86 0.96
N GLN A 59 1.56 -7.59 1.27
CA GLN A 59 1.96 -6.58 0.29
C GLN A 59 3.37 -6.85 -0.25
N ALA A 60 4.34 -7.11 0.63
CA ALA A 60 5.69 -7.47 0.20
C ALA A 60 5.70 -8.79 -0.58
N PHE A 61 4.90 -9.77 -0.14
CA PHE A 61 4.73 -11.03 -0.87
C PHE A 61 4.23 -10.80 -2.30
N VAL A 62 3.15 -10.01 -2.47
CA VAL A 62 2.59 -9.74 -3.81
C VAL A 62 3.58 -8.97 -4.68
N ARG A 63 4.30 -7.99 -4.14
CA ARG A 63 5.33 -7.26 -4.90
C ARG A 63 6.46 -8.18 -5.38
N ALA A 64 6.96 -9.04 -4.49
CA ALA A 64 8.00 -10.02 -4.82
C ALA A 64 7.52 -10.99 -5.91
N ALA A 65 6.31 -11.54 -5.78
CA ALA A 65 5.73 -12.47 -6.74
C ALA A 65 5.54 -11.82 -8.13
N VAL A 66 5.09 -10.56 -8.18
CA VAL A 66 4.96 -9.81 -9.43
C VAL A 66 6.34 -9.56 -10.05
N ARG A 67 7.33 -9.13 -9.27
CA ARG A 67 8.71 -8.92 -9.74
C ARG A 67 9.28 -10.22 -10.32
N GLU A 68 9.20 -11.32 -9.60
CA GLU A 68 9.69 -12.62 -10.03
C GLU A 68 9.05 -13.06 -11.35
N LYS A 69 7.74 -12.85 -11.51
CA LYS A 69 7.04 -13.17 -12.75
C LYS A 69 7.50 -12.29 -13.92
N LEU A 70 7.66 -10.98 -13.70
CA LEU A 70 8.17 -10.06 -14.71
C LEU A 70 9.61 -10.39 -15.13
N GLU A 71 10.46 -10.80 -14.19
CA GLU A 71 11.82 -11.26 -14.46
C GLU A 71 11.81 -12.56 -15.28
N ARG A 72 11.01 -13.56 -14.87
CA ARG A 72 10.87 -14.84 -15.59
C ARG A 72 10.37 -14.67 -17.02
N ASP A 73 9.46 -13.73 -17.23
CA ASP A 73 8.86 -13.47 -18.54
C ASP A 73 9.69 -12.47 -19.38
N GLY A 74 10.83 -11.99 -18.88
CA GLY A 74 11.77 -11.12 -19.62
C GLY A 74 11.33 -9.66 -19.77
N TRP A 75 10.33 -9.22 -18.99
CA TRP A 75 9.85 -7.83 -19.02
C TRP A 75 10.79 -6.87 -18.29
N ILE A 76 11.47 -7.36 -17.26
CA ILE A 76 12.48 -6.62 -16.52
C ILE A 76 13.73 -7.49 -16.37
N SER A 77 14.91 -6.88 -16.47
CA SER A 77 16.15 -7.58 -16.16
C SER A 77 16.34 -7.65 -14.65
N ARG A 78 16.89 -8.77 -14.17
CA ARG A 78 17.29 -8.94 -12.77
C ARG A 78 18.48 -8.02 -12.47
N ARG A 79 18.23 -6.73 -12.22
CA ARG A 79 19.25 -5.86 -11.65
C ARG A 79 19.36 -6.20 -10.16
N TYR A 80 20.49 -6.79 -9.82
CA TYR A 80 20.97 -6.90 -8.45
C TYR A 80 21.37 -5.49 -7.95
N PRO A 81 21.01 -5.10 -6.73
CA PRO A 81 21.89 -4.26 -5.93
C PRO A 81 23.17 -5.03 -5.55
#